data_AF-A0A3L7PKC5-F1
#
_entry.id   AF-A0A3L7PKC5-F1
#
_cell.length_a   1.000
_cell.length_b   1.000
_cell.length_c   1.000
_cell.angle_alpha   90.00
_cell.angle_beta   90.00
_cell.angle_gamma   90.00
#
_symmetry.space_group_name_H-M   'P 1'
#
loop_
_entity.id
_entity.type
_entity.pdbx_description
1 polymer ?
#
loop_
_entity_poly.entity_id
_entity_poly.type
_entity_poly.pdbx_seq_one_letter_code
_entity_poly.pdbx_strand_id
1 'polypeptide(L)'
;PVRVSTGREAIFAARERADTVLVLLAARLATPSALETVQLLQQQGVGDVPPVLVVVDPLDDDGRGCFLTQTIMKFGDLHRVAIIDRLDSLFQPVVDEVTGDVALLPRLPDMLAQAAGPQAVDPASREAARLTRLGRASEAFTLLAELSRRGWDVRPVTTTALAAVTTAELYAPAVALLATLGRPEAQEALAAEAERSDLAPPLRAAALAAFSTSVERHGVLLTCGHVRAVATRYTLASEASPGTSVTGDILQVLATADRKHRAVRPDAPHTRPTR
;
A
#
# COMPACT_ATOMS: atom_id res chain seq x y z
N PRO A 1 -9.81 -3.66 -3.69
CA PRO A 1 -10.32 -2.60 -4.57
C PRO A 1 -10.86 -1.45 -3.71
N VAL A 2 -10.52 -0.21 -4.02
CA VAL A 2 -11.09 0.96 -3.32
C VAL A 2 -12.47 1.22 -3.90
N ARG A 3 -13.49 1.31 -3.04
CA ARG A 3 -14.87 1.63 -3.43
C ARG A 3 -15.23 2.99 -2.86
N VAL A 4 -15.83 3.82 -3.70
CA VAL A 4 -16.23 5.20 -3.38
C VAL A 4 -17.61 5.46 -3.94
N SER A 5 -18.27 6.47 -3.40
CA SER A 5 -19.69 6.73 -3.68
C SER A 5 -19.90 7.91 -4.64
N THR A 6 -18.91 8.78 -4.79
CA THR A 6 -19.02 10.00 -5.59
C THR A 6 -17.86 10.15 -6.58
N GLY A 7 -18.08 10.90 -7.65
CA GLY A 7 -17.00 11.22 -8.61
C GLY A 7 -15.85 11.97 -7.94
N ARG A 8 -16.13 12.80 -6.93
CA ARG A 8 -15.13 13.57 -6.18
C ARG A 8 -14.21 12.63 -5.42
N GLU A 9 -14.78 11.67 -4.70
CA GLU A 9 -14.02 10.65 -3.99
C GLU A 9 -13.24 9.76 -4.96
N ALA A 10 -13.79 9.45 -6.14
CA ALA A 10 -13.07 8.69 -7.17
C ALA A 10 -11.83 9.43 -7.67
N ILE A 11 -11.94 10.75 -7.90
CA ILE A 11 -10.80 11.59 -8.29
C ILE A 11 -9.73 11.59 -7.20
N PHE A 12 -10.11 11.81 -5.94
CA PHE A 12 -9.13 11.82 -4.84
C PHE A 12 -8.48 10.44 -4.64
N ALA A 13 -9.27 9.37 -4.61
CA ALA A 13 -8.75 8.02 -4.45
C ALA A 13 -7.78 7.62 -5.58
N ALA A 14 -8.10 7.99 -6.83
CA ALA A 14 -7.23 7.72 -7.97
C ALA A 14 -5.96 8.59 -7.96
N ARG A 15 -6.02 9.83 -7.45
CA ARG A 15 -4.88 10.75 -7.37
C ARG A 15 -3.96 10.51 -6.16
N GLU A 16 -4.49 9.95 -5.09
CA GLU A 16 -3.71 9.59 -3.89
C GLU A 16 -2.77 8.41 -4.15
N ARG A 17 -3.00 7.63 -5.22
CA ARG A 17 -2.24 6.41 -5.51
C ARG A 17 -1.76 6.38 -6.95
N ALA A 18 -0.43 6.41 -7.12
CA ALA A 18 0.23 6.18 -8.39
C ALA A 18 0.00 4.76 -8.97
N ASP A 19 -0.45 3.82 -8.12
CA ASP A 19 -0.72 2.43 -8.50
C ASP A 19 -2.16 2.20 -9.00
N THR A 20 -2.94 3.26 -9.21
CA THR A 20 -4.29 3.13 -9.78
C THR A 20 -4.17 2.72 -11.25
N VAL A 21 -4.43 1.45 -11.56
CA VAL A 21 -4.28 0.88 -12.92
C VAL A 21 -5.58 0.84 -13.74
N LEU A 22 -6.73 1.04 -13.10
CA LEU A 22 -8.05 0.99 -13.73
C LEU A 22 -9.08 1.69 -12.84
N VAL A 23 -9.99 2.45 -13.45
CA VAL A 23 -11.16 3.01 -12.76
C VAL A 23 -12.42 2.45 -13.41
N LEU A 24 -13.29 1.84 -12.59
CA LEU A 24 -14.67 1.51 -13.00
C LEU A 24 -15.58 2.62 -12.49
N LEU A 25 -16.30 3.28 -13.41
CA LEU A 25 -17.08 4.47 -13.10
C LEU A 25 -18.53 4.27 -13.54
N ALA A 26 -19.50 4.46 -12.64
CA ALA A 26 -20.90 4.43 -13.05
C ALA A 26 -21.21 5.58 -14.02
N ALA A 27 -21.95 5.29 -15.10
CA ALA A 27 -22.39 6.31 -16.06
C ALA A 27 -23.30 7.36 -15.41
N ARG A 28 -24.05 6.97 -14.37
CA ARG A 28 -24.85 7.87 -13.55
C ARG A 28 -24.12 8.25 -12.26
N LEU A 29 -23.47 9.40 -12.29
CA LEU A 29 -22.91 10.06 -11.12
C LEU A 29 -23.47 11.48 -11.00
N ALA A 30 -23.85 11.86 -9.78
CA ALA A 30 -24.48 13.15 -9.54
C ALA A 30 -23.47 14.29 -9.43
N THR A 31 -22.39 14.13 -8.66
CA THR A 31 -21.46 15.23 -8.34
C THR A 31 -20.02 14.76 -8.13
N PRO A 32 -19.07 15.19 -8.98
CA PRO A 32 -19.26 15.65 -10.35
C PRO A 32 -19.88 14.53 -11.21
N SER A 33 -20.36 14.90 -12.40
CA SER A 33 -20.91 13.96 -13.38
C SER A 33 -19.86 12.95 -13.84
N ALA A 34 -20.28 11.85 -14.47
CA ALA A 34 -19.35 10.85 -14.99
C ALA A 34 -18.35 11.46 -15.99
N LEU A 35 -18.81 12.35 -16.88
CA LEU A 35 -17.97 13.01 -17.87
C LEU A 35 -16.91 13.90 -17.21
N GLU A 36 -17.33 14.78 -16.31
CA GLU A 36 -16.43 15.65 -15.56
C GLU A 36 -15.44 14.84 -14.72
N THR A 37 -15.90 13.74 -14.12
CA THR A 37 -15.04 12.82 -13.37
C THR A 37 -13.95 12.25 -14.26
N VAL A 38 -14.29 11.76 -15.46
CA VAL A 38 -13.29 11.26 -16.42
C VAL A 38 -12.33 12.36 -16.86
N GLN A 39 -12.82 13.55 -17.19
CA GLN A 39 -11.97 14.67 -17.57
C GLN A 39 -10.97 15.04 -16.47
N LEU A 40 -11.43 15.08 -15.20
CA LEU A 40 -10.58 15.35 -14.04
C LEU A 40 -9.62 14.19 -13.74
N LEU A 41 -10.01 12.96 -14.04
CA LEU A 41 -9.13 11.79 -14.01
C LEU A 41 -8.13 11.80 -15.17
N GLN A 42 -8.39 12.45 -16.30
CA GLN A 42 -7.41 12.58 -17.38
C GLN A 42 -6.36 13.65 -17.09
N GLN A 43 -6.72 14.69 -16.35
CA GLN A 43 -5.80 15.72 -15.83
C GLN A 43 -4.96 15.20 -14.65
N GLN A 44 -4.54 13.94 -14.68
CA GLN A 44 -3.99 13.27 -13.51
C GLN A 44 -2.84 13.99 -12.81
N GLY A 45 -2.77 13.73 -11.50
CA GLY A 45 -1.66 14.05 -10.63
C GLY A 45 -0.58 12.96 -10.68
N VAL A 46 -0.17 12.42 -9.53
CA VAL A 46 0.98 11.51 -9.40
C VAL A 46 0.75 10.18 -10.15
N GLY A 47 1.56 9.89 -11.18
CA GLY A 47 1.57 8.61 -11.90
C GLY A 47 1.09 8.69 -13.34
N ASP A 48 0.74 7.53 -13.91
CA ASP A 48 0.17 7.42 -15.26
C ASP A 48 -1.35 7.57 -15.19
N VAL A 49 -1.93 8.22 -16.21
CA VAL A 49 -3.40 8.34 -16.32
C VAL A 49 -4.04 6.95 -16.33
N PRO A 50 -5.00 6.61 -15.44
CA PRO A 50 -5.65 5.31 -15.46
C PRO A 50 -6.65 5.24 -16.62
N PRO A 51 -6.79 4.09 -17.29
CA PRO A 51 -7.93 3.83 -18.15
C PRO A 51 -9.22 3.83 -17.33
N VAL A 52 -10.31 4.34 -17.92
CA VAL A 52 -11.63 4.39 -17.27
C VAL A 52 -12.64 3.56 -18.05
N LEU A 53 -13.31 2.65 -17.35
CA LEU A 53 -14.45 1.91 -17.91
C LEU A 53 -15.73 2.51 -17.33
N VAL A 54 -16.51 3.15 -18.20
CA VAL A 54 -17.80 3.75 -17.84
C VAL A 54 -18.88 2.68 -17.91
N VAL A 55 -19.44 2.32 -16.76
CA VAL A 55 -20.44 1.26 -16.60
C VAL A 55 -21.84 1.84 -16.80
N VAL A 56 -22.51 1.38 -17.85
CA VAL A 56 -23.92 1.65 -18.13
C VAL A 56 -24.76 0.50 -17.59
N ASP A 57 -25.85 0.83 -16.88
CA ASP A 57 -26.80 -0.19 -16.45
C ASP A 57 -27.65 -0.63 -17.64
N PRO A 58 -27.82 -1.94 -17.92
CA PRO A 58 -28.74 -2.41 -18.96
C PRO A 58 -30.15 -1.80 -18.86
N LEU A 59 -30.63 -1.54 -17.63
CA LEU A 59 -31.94 -0.92 -17.40
C LEU A 59 -31.98 0.57 -17.80
N ASP A 60 -30.84 1.23 -17.94
CA ASP A 60 -30.78 2.61 -18.42
C ASP A 60 -31.13 2.72 -19.91
N ASP A 61 -31.07 1.61 -20.64
CA ASP A 61 -31.26 1.57 -22.09
C ASP A 61 -32.68 1.17 -22.54
N ASP A 62 -33.60 0.97 -21.58
CA ASP A 62 -35.04 0.72 -21.82
C ASP A 62 -35.70 1.83 -22.66
N GLY A 63 -35.08 3.01 -22.73
CA GLY A 63 -35.46 4.15 -23.59
C GLY A 63 -35.04 4.03 -25.06
N ARG A 64 -35.03 2.83 -25.65
CA ARG A 64 -34.64 2.56 -27.06
C ARG A 64 -33.19 2.92 -27.41
N GLY A 65 -32.23 2.73 -26.51
CA GLY A 65 -30.82 2.99 -26.87
C GLY A 65 -30.36 4.44 -26.74
N CYS A 66 -31.24 5.38 -26.38
CA CYS A 66 -30.93 6.81 -26.41
C CYS A 66 -29.85 7.19 -25.37
N PHE A 67 -29.94 6.61 -24.17
CA PHE A 67 -28.96 6.87 -23.11
C PHE A 67 -27.58 6.34 -23.48
N LEU A 68 -27.48 5.10 -23.95
CA LEU A 68 -26.22 4.52 -24.41
C LEU A 68 -25.64 5.34 -25.56
N THR A 69 -26.45 5.69 -26.56
CA THR A 69 -26.01 6.51 -27.71
C THR A 69 -25.47 7.86 -27.26
N GLN A 70 -26.17 8.57 -26.38
CA GLN A 70 -25.69 9.84 -25.83
C GLN A 70 -24.39 9.67 -25.03
N THR A 71 -24.27 8.57 -24.28
CA THR A 71 -23.05 8.25 -23.52
C THR A 71 -21.88 8.01 -24.48
N ILE A 72 -22.06 7.21 -25.52
CA ILE A 72 -21.04 6.98 -26.57
C ILE A 72 -20.60 8.30 -27.19
N MET A 73 -21.53 9.17 -27.56
CA MET A 73 -21.19 10.48 -28.12
C MET A 73 -20.45 11.38 -27.12
N LYS A 74 -20.85 11.38 -25.84
CA LYS A 74 -20.21 12.19 -24.79
C LYS A 74 -18.77 11.78 -24.50
N PHE A 75 -18.46 10.48 -24.57
CA PHE A 75 -17.13 9.96 -24.27
C PHE A 75 -16.28 9.69 -25.52
N GLY A 76 -16.83 9.88 -26.74
CA GLY A 76 -16.16 9.52 -27.99
C GLY A 76 -14.83 10.23 -28.23
N ASP A 77 -14.69 11.46 -27.76
CA ASP A 77 -13.45 12.25 -27.89
C ASP A 77 -12.44 12.00 -26.75
N LEU A 78 -12.80 11.18 -25.76
CA LEU A 78 -11.97 10.97 -24.58
C LEU A 78 -11.07 9.75 -24.75
N HIS A 79 -9.77 9.97 -24.62
CA HIS A 79 -8.79 8.89 -24.66
C HIS A 79 -8.84 8.02 -23.42
N ARG A 80 -8.52 6.73 -23.61
CA ARG A 80 -8.43 5.73 -22.55
C ARG A 80 -9.75 5.50 -21.80
N VAL A 81 -10.85 5.64 -22.51
CA VAL A 81 -12.20 5.37 -22.01
C VAL A 81 -12.84 4.27 -22.84
N ALA A 82 -13.50 3.32 -22.19
CA ALA A 82 -14.44 2.43 -22.85
C ALA A 82 -15.76 2.41 -22.08
N ILE A 83 -16.86 2.26 -22.81
CA ILE A 83 -18.18 2.11 -22.23
C ILE A 83 -18.49 0.63 -22.16
N ILE A 84 -18.86 0.16 -20.97
CA ILE A 84 -19.16 -1.24 -20.69
C ILE A 84 -20.53 -1.36 -20.04
N ASP A 85 -21.14 -2.53 -20.13
CA ASP A 85 -22.34 -2.88 -19.38
C ASP A 85 -21.99 -3.77 -18.18
N ARG A 86 -22.99 -4.12 -17.36
CA ARG A 86 -22.83 -5.04 -16.22
C ARG A 86 -23.40 -6.45 -16.48
N LEU A 87 -23.57 -6.85 -17.74
CA LEU A 87 -24.08 -8.18 -18.09
C LEU A 87 -23.02 -9.25 -17.81
N ASP A 88 -23.47 -10.48 -17.51
CA ASP A 88 -22.57 -11.59 -17.20
C ASP A 88 -21.62 -11.92 -18.35
N SER A 89 -22.04 -11.70 -19.61
CA SER A 89 -21.22 -11.87 -20.81
C SER A 89 -20.00 -10.94 -20.89
N LEU A 90 -19.94 -9.90 -20.03
CA LEU A 90 -18.72 -9.11 -19.88
C LEU A 90 -17.61 -9.96 -19.25
N PHE A 91 -17.95 -10.77 -18.26
CA PHE A 91 -16.99 -11.50 -17.42
C PHE A 91 -16.90 -12.99 -17.75
N GLN A 92 -17.96 -13.58 -18.28
CA GLN A 92 -18.09 -15.00 -18.53
C GLN A 92 -18.26 -15.29 -20.03
N PRO A 93 -17.74 -16.43 -20.52
CA PRO A 93 -18.03 -16.87 -21.87
C PRO A 93 -19.52 -17.19 -21.99
N VAL A 94 -20.10 -16.89 -23.14
CA VAL A 94 -21.44 -17.37 -23.48
C VAL A 94 -21.28 -18.78 -24.03
N VAL A 95 -21.93 -19.73 -23.38
CA VAL A 95 -21.93 -21.15 -23.76
C VAL A 95 -23.24 -21.45 -24.46
N ASP A 96 -23.18 -22.18 -25.57
CA ASP A 96 -24.37 -22.70 -26.24
C ASP A 96 -24.99 -23.81 -25.38
N GLU A 97 -26.26 -23.64 -25.00
CA GLU A 97 -26.99 -24.57 -24.13
C GLU A 97 -27.18 -25.96 -24.74
N VAL A 98 -27.17 -26.07 -26.07
CA VAL A 98 -27.41 -27.34 -26.78
C VAL A 98 -26.12 -28.12 -26.97
N THR A 99 -25.04 -27.45 -27.34
CA THR A 99 -23.75 -28.09 -27.67
C THR A 99 -22.78 -28.12 -26.49
N GLY A 100 -22.94 -27.21 -25.52
CA GLY A 100 -21.98 -27.00 -24.44
C GLY A 100 -20.70 -26.29 -24.90
N ASP A 101 -20.61 -25.89 -26.16
CA ASP A 101 -19.45 -25.20 -26.72
C ASP A 101 -19.48 -23.70 -26.41
N VAL A 102 -18.30 -23.09 -26.34
CA VAL A 102 -18.17 -21.64 -26.13
C VAL A 102 -18.55 -20.91 -27.41
N ALA A 103 -19.72 -20.26 -27.39
CA ALA A 103 -20.22 -19.46 -28.50
C ALA A 103 -19.51 -18.10 -28.59
N LEU A 104 -19.28 -17.44 -27.44
CA LEU A 104 -18.57 -16.16 -27.36
C LEU A 104 -17.63 -16.15 -26.14
N LEU A 105 -16.44 -15.59 -26.32
CA LEU A 105 -15.51 -15.31 -25.24
C LEU A 105 -15.99 -14.13 -24.37
N PRO A 106 -15.51 -14.01 -23.12
CA PRO A 106 -15.77 -12.84 -22.30
C PRO A 106 -15.34 -11.54 -22.99
N ARG A 107 -16.16 -10.49 -22.91
CA ARG A 107 -15.88 -9.21 -23.59
C ARG A 107 -14.87 -8.32 -22.86
N LEU A 108 -14.64 -8.54 -21.56
CA LEU A 108 -13.80 -7.65 -20.74
C LEU A 108 -12.38 -7.45 -21.27
N PRO A 109 -11.63 -8.49 -21.72
CA PRO A 109 -10.29 -8.29 -22.25
C PRO A 109 -10.28 -7.33 -23.45
N ASP A 110 -11.21 -7.48 -24.40
CA ASP A 110 -11.27 -6.60 -25.57
C ASP A 110 -11.60 -5.16 -25.18
N MET A 111 -12.55 -4.97 -24.25
CA MET A 111 -12.90 -3.64 -23.74
C MET A 111 -11.74 -2.98 -22.99
N LEU A 112 -10.98 -3.77 -22.21
CA LEU A 112 -9.79 -3.28 -21.52
C LEU A 112 -8.68 -2.96 -22.52
N ALA A 113 -8.47 -3.78 -23.54
CA ALA A 113 -7.48 -3.50 -24.59
C ALA A 113 -7.83 -2.25 -25.39
N GLN A 114 -9.12 -1.98 -25.62
CA GLN A 114 -9.58 -0.75 -26.27
C GLN A 114 -9.29 0.50 -25.41
N ALA A 115 -9.51 0.44 -24.10
CA ALA A 115 -9.27 1.58 -23.20
C ALA A 115 -7.79 1.74 -22.81
N ALA A 116 -7.05 0.66 -22.63
CA ALA A 116 -5.73 0.68 -21.99
C ALA A 116 -4.60 0.20 -22.91
N GLY A 117 -4.93 -0.24 -24.13
CA GLY A 117 -3.99 -0.87 -25.07
C GLY A 117 -3.84 -2.38 -24.84
N PRO A 118 -3.34 -3.13 -25.85
CA PRO A 118 -3.22 -4.59 -25.78
C PRO A 118 -2.27 -5.08 -24.68
N GLN A 119 -1.29 -4.26 -24.28
CA GLN A 119 -0.37 -4.56 -23.18
C GLN A 119 -1.07 -4.65 -21.82
N ALA A 120 -2.25 -4.06 -21.68
CA ALA A 120 -3.03 -4.11 -20.44
C ALA A 120 -3.71 -5.45 -20.20
N VAL A 121 -3.87 -6.29 -21.24
CA VAL A 121 -4.44 -7.64 -21.12
C VAL A 121 -3.39 -8.74 -21.22
N ASP A 122 -2.29 -8.49 -21.93
CA ASP A 122 -1.19 -9.44 -22.05
C ASP A 122 -0.54 -9.72 -20.67
N PRO A 123 -0.55 -10.98 -20.19
CA PRO A 123 0.05 -11.34 -18.90
C PRO A 123 1.53 -10.98 -18.78
N ALA A 124 2.32 -11.16 -19.85
CA ALA A 124 3.75 -10.87 -19.82
C ALA A 124 4.04 -9.38 -19.68
N SER A 125 3.35 -8.55 -20.48
CA SER A 125 3.42 -7.09 -20.39
C SER A 125 2.98 -6.56 -19.02
N ARG A 126 1.90 -7.11 -18.45
CA ARG A 126 1.43 -6.74 -17.11
C ARG A 126 2.47 -7.05 -16.03
N GLU A 127 3.11 -8.21 -16.12
CA GLU A 127 4.16 -8.60 -15.18
C GLU A 127 5.40 -7.71 -15.30
N ALA A 128 5.84 -7.42 -16.53
CA ALA A 128 6.96 -6.50 -16.77
C ALA A 128 6.68 -5.09 -16.19
N ALA A 129 5.46 -4.59 -16.37
CA ALA A 129 5.03 -3.32 -15.79
C ALA A 129 4.98 -3.36 -14.25
N ARG A 130 4.52 -4.47 -13.67
CA ARG A 130 4.53 -4.70 -12.21
C ARG A 130 5.95 -4.64 -11.66
N LEU A 131 6.89 -5.36 -12.28
CA LEU A 131 8.29 -5.39 -11.88
C LEU A 131 8.95 -4.00 -11.99
N THR A 132 8.63 -3.24 -13.04
CA THR A 132 9.13 -1.87 -13.20
C THR A 132 8.62 -0.95 -12.08
N ARG A 133 7.33 -1.05 -11.71
CA ARG A 133 6.75 -0.29 -10.58
C ARG A 133 7.43 -0.65 -9.26
N LEU A 134 7.68 -1.94 -9.03
CA LEU A 134 8.39 -2.40 -7.83
C LEU A 134 9.84 -1.91 -7.78
N GLY A 135 10.55 -1.92 -8.91
CA GLY A 135 11.90 -1.36 -9.01
C GLY A 135 11.93 0.11 -8.61
N ARG A 136 11.03 0.93 -9.17
CA ARG A 136 10.89 2.35 -8.83
C ARG A 136 10.55 2.58 -7.35
N ALA A 137 9.67 1.75 -6.77
CA ALA A 137 9.32 1.85 -5.36
C ALA A 137 10.51 1.53 -4.44
N SER A 138 11.30 0.50 -4.78
CA SER A 138 12.52 0.13 -4.06
C SER A 138 13.56 1.27 -4.08
N GLU A 139 13.80 1.86 -5.25
CA GLU A 139 14.67 3.03 -5.41
C GLU A 139 14.18 4.23 -4.58
N ALA A 140 12.87 4.52 -4.64
CA ALA A 140 12.27 5.62 -3.88
C ALA A 140 12.44 5.43 -2.36
N PHE A 141 12.23 4.22 -1.83
CA PHE A 141 12.47 3.96 -0.41
C PHE A 141 13.94 4.11 -0.01
N THR A 142 14.85 3.67 -0.86
CA THR A 142 16.30 3.85 -0.63
C THR A 142 16.65 5.34 -0.55
N LEU A 143 16.17 6.14 -1.50
CA LEU A 143 16.37 7.59 -1.52
C LEU A 143 15.74 8.28 -0.30
N LEU A 144 14.50 7.92 0.07
CA LEU A 144 13.85 8.48 1.25
C LEU A 144 14.59 8.13 2.55
N ALA A 145 15.14 6.92 2.64
CA ALA A 145 15.95 6.52 3.79
C ALA A 145 17.26 7.33 3.87
N GLU A 146 17.90 7.61 2.72
CA GLU A 146 19.06 8.50 2.66
C GLU A 146 18.72 9.93 3.08
N LEU A 147 17.62 10.48 2.58
CA LEU A 147 17.14 11.82 2.94
C LEU A 147 16.83 11.89 4.43
N SER A 148 16.15 10.87 4.99
CA SER A 148 15.92 10.74 6.43
C SER A 148 17.22 10.74 7.23
N ARG A 149 18.23 9.99 6.77
CA ARG A 149 19.56 9.97 7.41
C ARG A 149 20.23 11.34 7.42
N ARG A 150 20.00 12.14 6.38
CA ARG A 150 20.48 13.53 6.27
C ARG A 150 19.64 14.55 7.03
N GLY A 151 18.58 14.12 7.73
CA GLY A 151 17.75 14.98 8.58
C GLY A 151 16.54 15.60 7.87
N TRP A 152 16.26 15.21 6.62
CA TRP A 152 15.04 15.64 5.94
C TRP A 152 13.81 14.96 6.53
N ASP A 153 12.72 15.72 6.64
CA ASP A 153 11.46 15.17 7.11
C ASP A 153 10.78 14.31 6.04
N VAL A 154 10.86 13.00 6.23
CA VAL A 154 10.17 12.00 5.40
C VAL A 154 9.08 11.26 6.18
N ARG A 155 8.67 11.76 7.36
CA ARG A 155 7.62 11.13 8.19
C ARG A 155 6.30 10.87 7.46
N PRO A 156 5.86 11.67 6.46
CA PRO A 156 4.65 11.37 5.71
C PRO A 156 4.64 9.99 5.01
N VAL A 157 5.81 9.38 4.75
CA VAL A 157 5.90 8.07 4.10
C VAL A 157 5.66 6.89 5.05
N THR A 158 5.49 7.12 6.36
CA THR A 158 5.41 6.03 7.35
C THR A 158 4.34 5.00 7.00
N THR A 159 3.13 5.43 6.63
CA THR A 159 2.02 4.52 6.28
C THR A 159 2.35 3.67 5.05
N THR A 160 2.97 4.27 4.03
CA THR A 160 3.41 3.57 2.81
C THR A 160 4.52 2.57 3.09
N ALA A 161 5.50 2.94 3.92
CA ALA A 161 6.60 2.05 4.32
C ALA A 161 6.07 0.85 5.14
N LEU A 162 5.14 1.09 6.07
CA LEU A 162 4.48 0.03 6.84
C LEU A 162 3.72 -0.95 5.94
N ALA A 163 2.96 -0.45 4.97
CA ALA A 163 2.25 -1.30 4.01
C ALA A 163 3.22 -2.14 3.17
N ALA A 164 4.35 -1.57 2.75
CA ALA A 164 5.31 -2.23 1.89
C ALA A 164 6.08 -3.39 2.56
N VAL A 165 6.16 -3.44 3.88
CA VAL A 165 6.73 -4.58 4.62
C VAL A 165 6.01 -5.90 4.27
N THR A 166 4.72 -5.84 3.93
CA THR A 166 3.95 -7.04 3.54
C THR A 166 4.24 -7.52 2.12
N THR A 167 4.96 -6.74 1.32
CA THR A 167 5.34 -7.07 -0.06
C THR A 167 6.76 -7.61 -0.08
N ALA A 168 6.93 -8.89 -0.45
CA ALA A 168 8.22 -9.58 -0.38
C ALA A 168 9.35 -8.83 -1.10
N GLU A 169 9.06 -8.28 -2.29
CA GLU A 169 10.02 -7.55 -3.11
C GLU A 169 10.43 -6.19 -2.50
N LEU A 170 9.62 -5.63 -1.60
CA LEU A 170 9.86 -4.33 -0.96
C LEU A 170 10.27 -4.44 0.51
N TYR A 171 10.31 -5.65 1.08
CA TYR A 171 10.56 -5.87 2.50
C TYR A 171 11.86 -5.20 2.97
N ALA A 172 12.99 -5.51 2.32
CA ALA A 172 14.29 -4.99 2.72
C ALA A 172 14.39 -3.45 2.66
N PRO A 173 14.04 -2.77 1.55
CA PRO A 173 14.06 -1.31 1.51
C PRO A 173 13.03 -0.66 2.45
N ALA A 174 11.86 -1.29 2.66
CA ALA A 174 10.86 -0.79 3.61
C ALA A 174 11.37 -0.86 5.06
N VAL A 175 11.94 -2.00 5.48
CA VAL A 175 12.54 -2.18 6.82
C VAL A 175 13.68 -1.19 7.04
N ALA A 176 14.55 -0.99 6.03
CA ALA A 176 15.63 -0.01 6.10
C ALA A 176 15.11 1.43 6.22
N LEU A 177 14.04 1.77 5.51
CA LEU A 177 13.38 3.09 5.63
C LEU A 177 12.78 3.27 7.02
N LEU A 178 11.99 2.31 7.51
CA LEU A 178 11.38 2.34 8.85
C LEU A 178 12.42 2.54 9.95
N ALA A 179 13.60 1.94 9.84
CA ALA A 179 14.71 2.13 10.77
C ALA A 179 15.13 3.60 10.92
N THR A 180 14.98 4.38 9.84
CA THR A 180 15.35 5.80 9.82
C THR A 180 14.23 6.72 10.31
N LEU A 181 12.98 6.25 10.33
CA LEU A 181 11.83 7.03 10.76
C LEU A 181 11.77 7.09 12.30
N GLY A 182 11.81 8.30 12.86
CA GLY A 182 11.63 8.54 14.29
C GLY A 182 10.16 8.48 14.71
N ARG A 183 9.52 7.32 14.51
CA ARG A 183 8.09 7.11 14.76
C ARG A 183 7.85 5.88 15.64
N PRO A 184 6.95 5.95 16.64
CA PRO A 184 6.62 4.78 17.47
C PRO A 184 6.05 3.65 16.61
N GLU A 185 5.21 3.96 15.64
CA GLU A 185 4.57 2.96 14.76
C GLU A 185 5.61 2.20 13.91
N ALA A 186 6.73 2.85 13.57
CA ALA A 186 7.84 2.21 12.84
C ALA A 186 8.63 1.25 13.76
N GLN A 187 8.91 1.64 15.00
CA GLN A 187 9.57 0.76 15.97
C GLN A 187 8.70 -0.45 16.33
N GLU A 188 7.39 -0.24 16.53
CA GLU A 188 6.44 -1.31 16.81
C GLU A 188 6.38 -2.32 15.66
N ALA A 189 6.33 -1.84 14.41
CA ALA A 189 6.33 -2.71 13.24
C ALA A 189 7.63 -3.51 13.10
N LEU A 190 8.80 -2.89 13.29
CA LEU A 190 10.08 -3.58 13.22
C LEU A 190 10.22 -4.65 14.31
N ALA A 191 9.77 -4.36 15.53
CA ALA A 191 9.73 -5.34 16.62
C ALA A 191 8.77 -6.50 16.28
N ALA A 192 7.58 -6.20 15.76
CA ALA A 192 6.61 -7.21 15.35
C ALA A 192 7.16 -8.13 14.24
N GLU A 193 7.79 -7.57 13.21
CA GLU A 193 8.40 -8.36 12.12
C GLU A 193 9.56 -9.23 12.60
N ALA A 194 10.33 -8.79 13.60
CA ALA A 194 11.36 -9.63 14.21
C ALA A 194 10.74 -10.85 14.95
N GLU A 195 9.61 -10.66 15.62
CA GLU A 195 8.92 -11.72 16.38
C GLU A 195 8.08 -12.68 15.51
N ARG A 196 7.80 -12.34 14.25
CA ARG A 196 6.96 -13.14 13.35
C ARG A 196 7.56 -14.52 13.07
N SER A 197 6.89 -15.58 13.52
CA SER A 197 7.38 -16.96 13.37
C SER A 197 7.31 -17.50 11.94
N ASP A 198 6.41 -16.96 11.12
CA ASP A 198 6.18 -17.33 9.72
C ASP A 198 7.25 -16.78 8.77
N LEU A 199 8.01 -15.77 9.19
CA LEU A 199 9.09 -15.20 8.40
C LEU A 199 10.38 -16.02 8.46
N ALA A 200 11.08 -16.07 7.32
CA ALA A 200 12.39 -16.69 7.24
C ALA A 200 13.38 -16.03 8.22
N PRO A 201 14.28 -16.80 8.88
CA PRO A 201 15.26 -16.27 9.83
C PRO A 201 16.04 -15.02 9.38
N PRO A 202 16.55 -14.91 8.13
CA PRO A 202 17.28 -13.71 7.70
C PRO A 202 16.40 -12.44 7.66
N LEU A 203 15.10 -12.57 7.36
CA LEU A 203 14.19 -11.43 7.33
C LEU A 203 13.91 -10.90 8.74
N ARG A 204 13.77 -11.80 9.72
CA ARG A 204 13.61 -11.45 11.15
C ARG A 204 14.86 -10.77 11.70
N ALA A 205 16.03 -11.30 11.35
CA ALA A 205 17.31 -10.70 11.74
C ALA A 205 17.48 -9.28 11.15
N ALA A 206 17.05 -9.07 9.90
CA ALA A 206 17.05 -7.74 9.27
C ALA A 206 16.11 -6.75 10.00
N ALA A 207 14.90 -7.20 10.38
CA ALA A 207 13.97 -6.38 11.15
C ALA A 207 14.52 -6.01 12.54
N LEU A 208 15.15 -6.97 13.24
CA LEU A 208 15.79 -6.72 14.53
C LEU A 208 16.96 -5.72 14.43
N ALA A 209 17.80 -5.85 13.40
CA ALA A 209 18.90 -4.92 13.16
C ALA A 209 18.38 -3.50 12.85
N ALA A 210 17.31 -3.40 12.05
CA ALA A 210 16.63 -2.14 11.77
C ALA A 210 15.99 -1.53 13.03
N PHE A 211 15.37 -2.35 13.88
CA PHE A 211 14.84 -1.92 15.18
C PHE A 211 15.94 -1.35 16.07
N SER A 212 17.06 -2.07 16.20
CA SER A 212 18.23 -1.59 16.95
C SER A 212 18.73 -0.24 16.43
N THR A 213 18.85 -0.10 15.10
CA THR A 213 19.27 1.16 14.46
C THR A 213 18.31 2.31 14.79
N SER A 214 17.00 2.06 14.76
CA SER A 214 15.99 3.06 15.12
C SER A 214 16.12 3.50 16.58
N VAL A 215 16.27 2.54 17.50
CA VAL A 215 16.41 2.82 18.93
C VAL A 215 17.71 3.57 19.23
N GLU A 216 18.82 3.22 18.58
CA GLU A 216 20.08 3.93 18.75
C GLU A 216 20.02 5.37 18.28
N ARG A 217 19.29 5.64 17.19
CA ARG A 217 19.19 6.97 16.60
C ARG A 217 18.17 7.86 17.29
N HIS A 218 17.00 7.31 17.62
CA HIS A 218 15.83 8.08 18.07
C HIS A 218 15.46 7.83 19.53
N GLY A 219 16.14 6.91 20.20
CA GLY A 219 15.75 6.42 21.52
C GLY A 219 14.58 5.44 21.45
N VAL A 220 14.09 5.03 22.63
CA VAL A 220 12.92 4.16 22.74
C VAL A 220 11.66 5.00 22.57
N LEU A 221 10.95 4.79 21.46
CA LEU A 221 9.67 5.43 21.15
C LEU A 221 8.46 4.55 21.47
N LEU A 222 8.69 3.28 21.79
CA LEU A 222 7.65 2.31 22.16
C LEU A 222 6.88 2.78 23.40
N THR A 223 5.57 2.52 23.41
CA THR A 223 4.74 2.77 24.58
C THR A 223 5.09 1.83 25.75
N CYS A 224 4.85 2.27 26.98
CA CYS A 224 5.05 1.43 28.18
C CYS A 224 4.24 0.12 28.11
N GLY A 225 3.05 0.16 27.51
CA GLY A 225 2.22 -1.02 27.27
C GLY A 225 2.89 -2.02 26.32
N HIS A 226 3.51 -1.52 25.25
CA HIS A 226 4.21 -2.36 24.29
C HIS A 226 5.45 -3.04 24.93
N VAL A 227 6.27 -2.28 25.66
CA VAL A 227 7.44 -2.83 26.37
C VAL A 227 7.03 -3.90 27.38
N ARG A 228 5.94 -3.68 28.12
CA ARG A 228 5.40 -4.66 29.07
C ARG A 228 4.89 -5.92 28.36
N ALA A 229 4.28 -5.79 27.19
CA ALA A 229 3.83 -6.93 26.40
C ALA A 229 5.00 -7.80 25.93
N VAL A 230 6.09 -7.19 25.43
CA VAL A 230 7.32 -7.89 25.05
C VAL A 230 7.93 -8.62 26.27
N ALA A 231 8.03 -7.95 27.41
CA ALA A 231 8.55 -8.56 28.64
C ALA A 231 7.70 -9.75 29.10
N THR A 232 6.38 -9.63 29.05
CA THR A 232 5.44 -10.72 29.42
C THR A 232 5.63 -11.93 28.50
N ARG A 233 5.74 -11.71 27.17
CA ARG A 233 5.99 -12.78 26.21
C ARG A 233 7.33 -13.47 26.47
N TYR A 234 8.38 -12.71 26.79
CA TYR A 234 9.69 -13.27 27.11
C TYR A 234 9.63 -14.16 28.35
N THR A 235 9.00 -13.70 29.43
CA THR A 235 8.87 -14.50 30.67
C THR A 235 8.16 -15.83 30.39
N LEU A 236 7.02 -15.79 29.69
CA LEU A 236 6.28 -17.00 29.33
C LEU A 236 7.09 -17.95 28.42
N ALA A 237 7.85 -17.40 27.46
CA ALA A 237 8.69 -18.19 26.57
C ALA A 237 9.91 -18.79 27.29
N SER A 238 10.53 -18.04 28.20
CA SER A 238 11.68 -18.49 28.99
C SER A 238 11.31 -19.59 29.98
N GLU A 239 10.07 -19.60 30.48
CA GLU A 239 9.53 -20.68 31.32
C GLU A 239 9.28 -21.95 30.50
N ALA A 240 8.89 -21.82 29.22
CA ALA A 240 8.59 -22.94 28.34
C ALA A 240 9.82 -23.59 27.71
N SER A 241 10.84 -22.79 27.33
CA SER A 241 12.10 -23.29 26.76
C SER A 241 13.23 -22.28 26.95
N PRO A 242 14.21 -22.53 27.83
CA PRO A 242 15.31 -21.62 28.08
C PRO A 242 16.30 -21.65 26.91
N GLY A 243 16.21 -20.65 26.03
CA GLY A 243 17.10 -20.43 24.90
C GLY A 243 17.02 -19.00 24.37
N THR A 244 17.97 -18.61 23.51
CA THR A 244 18.01 -17.28 22.87
C THR A 244 16.76 -17.06 22.03
N SER A 245 15.82 -16.27 22.55
CA SER A 245 14.59 -15.91 21.85
C SER A 245 14.72 -14.51 21.24
N VAL A 246 14.10 -14.30 20.07
CA VAL A 246 14.10 -12.97 19.42
C VAL A 246 13.51 -11.90 20.33
N THR A 247 12.50 -12.26 21.14
CA THR A 247 11.95 -11.38 22.18
C THR A 247 13.01 -10.99 23.22
N GLY A 248 13.93 -11.90 23.57
CA GLY A 248 15.08 -11.60 24.43
C GLY A 248 16.04 -10.60 23.80
N ASP A 249 16.31 -10.73 22.50
CA ASP A 249 17.15 -9.78 21.77
C ASP A 249 16.53 -8.37 21.71
N ILE A 250 15.21 -8.27 21.51
CA ILE A 250 14.46 -7.00 21.58
C ILE A 250 14.61 -6.37 22.97
N LEU A 251 14.43 -7.14 24.05
CA LEU A 251 14.61 -6.65 25.41
C LEU A 251 16.05 -6.20 25.67
N GLN A 252 17.04 -6.88 25.11
CA GLN A 252 18.44 -6.48 25.22
C GLN A 252 18.72 -5.13 24.53
N VAL A 253 18.14 -4.90 23.35
CA VAL A 253 18.21 -3.59 22.67
C VAL A 253 17.61 -2.50 23.56
N LEU A 254 16.42 -2.72 24.12
CA LEU A 254 15.74 -1.77 25.00
C LEU A 254 16.54 -1.47 26.29
N ALA A 255 17.05 -2.51 26.95
CA ALA A 255 17.86 -2.36 28.16
C ALA A 255 19.19 -1.63 27.90
N THR A 256 19.76 -1.81 26.71
CA THR A 256 20.99 -1.11 26.31
C THR A 256 20.73 0.38 26.06
N ALA A 257 19.60 0.72 25.43
CA ALA A 257 19.19 2.10 25.23
C ALA A 257 18.91 2.84 26.54
N ASP A 258 18.21 2.19 27.49
CA ASP A 258 17.92 2.76 28.81
C ASP A 258 19.21 3.05 29.60
N ARG A 259 20.16 2.10 29.61
CA ARG A 259 21.48 2.29 30.25
C ARG A 259 22.25 3.47 29.66
N LYS A 260 22.26 3.61 28.33
CA LYS A 260 22.89 4.77 27.66
C LYS A 260 22.22 6.08 28.06
N HIS A 261 20.88 6.13 28.10
CA HIS A 261 20.16 7.35 28.49
C HIS A 261 20.44 7.75 29.95
N ARG A 262 20.48 6.77 30.87
CA ARG A 262 20.77 6.99 32.28
C ARG A 262 22.19 7.52 32.52
N ALA A 263 23.18 7.04 31.76
CA ALA A 263 24.57 7.50 31.86
C ALA A 263 24.79 8.94 31.38
N VAL A 264 23.93 9.46 30.49
CA VAL A 264 24.02 10.83 29.94
C VAL A 264 23.38 11.87 30.87
N ARG A 265 22.51 11.47 31.80
CA ARG A 265 22.03 12.38 32.85
C ARG A 265 23.16 12.60 33.86
N PRO A 266 23.75 13.82 33.97
CA PRO A 266 24.59 14.11 35.11
C PRO A 266 23.73 14.00 36.36
N ASP A 267 24.22 13.27 37.38
CA ASP A 267 23.62 13.32 38.70
C ASP A 267 23.46 14.79 39.09
N ALA A 268 22.22 15.22 39.32
CA ALA A 268 21.97 16.55 39.85
C ALA A 268 22.81 16.69 41.13
N PRO A 269 23.64 17.75 41.27
CA PRO A 269 24.49 17.89 42.43
C PRO A 269 23.64 17.81 43.69
N HIS A 270 23.97 16.88 44.57
CA HIS A 270 23.34 16.77 45.88
C HIS A 270 23.57 18.06 46.65
N THR A 271 22.65 19.02 46.56
CA THR A 271 22.61 20.18 47.44
C THR A 271 22.11 19.70 48.81
N ARG A 272 23.03 19.17 49.62
CA ARG A 272 22.81 19.13 51.07
C ARG A 272 22.80 20.58 51.55
N PRO A 273 21.72 21.06 52.20
CA PRO A 273 21.79 22.33 52.90
C PRO A 273 22.73 22.15 54.09
N THR A 274 23.90 22.79 54.02
CA THR A 274 24.73 23.03 55.20
C THR A 274 24.01 24.03 56.08
N ARG A 275 23.76 23.63 57.33
CA ARG A 275 23.25 24.48 58.42
C ARG A 275 24.19 25.64 58.70
#